data_AF-L9L0J0-F1
#
_entry.id   AF-L9L0J0-F1
#
_cell.length_a   1.000
_cell.length_b   1.000
_cell.length_c   1.000
_cell.angle_alpha   90.00
_cell.angle_beta   90.00
_cell.angle_gamma   90.00
#
_symmetry.space_group_name_H-M   'P 1'
#
loop_
_entity.id
_entity.type
_entity.pdbx_description
1 polymer ?
#
loop_
_entity_poly.entity_id
_entity_poly.type
_entity_poly.pdbx_seq_one_letter_code
_entity_poly.pdbx_strand_id
1 'polypeptide(L)'
;MPLPFDLIYTDYHGLQQMKQHMGLSFKKYRCRIRVIDTFGTEPAYNHEEYATLHGYRTNWGYWNLNPKQFMTMFPHTPDNSFMGFVSEELNETEKQLIKGGKAGNMAVVYGKEASIWKGKEKFLSILNKYMEIHGTVYYESQRPPEVPAFVKNHGLLPQPEFQQLLRKAKLFIGFGFPYEGPAPLEAIANGCIFLQSRFSPPHSSLNHEFFRGKPTSREVFSQHPYAENFIGKPHVWTVDYNNSEEFEAAIQAIMRTQVDPYLPYEYTCEGMLERIHAYIQHQDFCTAAGPAPPAAQAPQSPFVLAPNATHLEWAHNASLAPGAWPPAHSLRAWLAAPGRACTDACLDHGLICEPSFFPFLNSRDAFLKLQVPCDSTESEMNHLYPAFAQPGQECFLQREPLLFSCAGSSTKYRRLCPCRDFRKGQVALCQSCL
;
A
#
# COMPACT_ATOMS: atom_id res chain seq x y z
N MET A 1 27.71 26.18 -2.22
CA MET A 1 26.48 26.90 -2.63
C MET A 1 25.30 26.08 -2.16
N PRO A 2 24.32 26.65 -1.43
CA PRO A 2 23.11 25.93 -1.07
C PRO A 2 22.41 25.43 -2.34
N LEU A 3 21.78 24.25 -2.27
CA LEU A 3 21.00 23.75 -3.38
C LEU A 3 19.72 24.62 -3.50
N PRO A 4 19.28 25.00 -4.71
CA PRO A 4 18.08 25.82 -4.90
C PRO A 4 16.76 25.16 -4.47
N PHE A 5 16.72 23.84 -4.34
CA PHE A 5 15.51 23.09 -3.98
C PHE A 5 15.73 22.26 -2.73
N ASP A 6 14.86 22.45 -1.74
CA ASP A 6 14.94 21.70 -0.50
C ASP A 6 14.34 20.31 -0.58
N LEU A 7 13.31 20.15 -1.40
CA LEU A 7 12.57 18.91 -1.60
C LEU A 7 12.07 18.86 -3.05
N ILE A 8 12.05 17.67 -3.66
CA ILE A 8 11.64 17.47 -5.06
C ILE A 8 10.65 16.31 -5.12
N TYR A 9 9.42 16.58 -5.51
CA TYR A 9 8.43 15.56 -5.86
C TYR A 9 8.46 15.33 -7.37
N THR A 10 8.60 14.08 -7.80
CA THR A 10 8.67 13.70 -9.21
C THR A 10 8.15 12.29 -9.41
N ASP A 11 7.90 11.86 -10.64
CA ASP A 11 7.59 10.46 -10.99
C ASP A 11 8.84 9.78 -11.60
N TYR A 12 8.72 8.54 -12.08
CA TYR A 12 9.85 7.86 -12.74
C TYR A 12 10.35 8.57 -14.00
N HIS A 13 9.46 9.19 -14.76
CA HIS A 13 9.84 9.87 -16.00
C HIS A 13 10.64 11.13 -15.69
N GLY A 14 10.17 11.94 -14.75
CA GLY A 14 10.88 13.11 -14.26
C GLY A 14 12.19 12.73 -13.57
N LEU A 15 12.22 11.65 -12.79
CA LEU A 15 13.45 11.13 -12.18
C LEU A 15 14.50 10.75 -13.24
N GLN A 16 14.07 10.08 -14.31
CA GLN A 16 14.95 9.73 -15.43
C GLN A 16 15.46 10.96 -16.18
N GLN A 17 14.59 11.93 -16.46
CA GLN A 17 14.97 13.21 -17.06
C GLN A 17 15.97 13.97 -16.19
N MET A 18 15.74 14.01 -14.87
CA MET A 18 16.65 14.62 -13.90
C MET A 18 18.03 13.94 -13.93
N LYS A 19 18.08 12.60 -13.89
CA LYS A 19 19.34 11.85 -13.96
C LYS A 19 20.11 12.15 -15.26
N GLN A 20 19.41 12.24 -16.39
CA GLN A 20 20.00 12.55 -17.70
C GLN A 20 20.51 14.00 -17.80
N HIS A 21 19.72 14.97 -17.36
CA HIS A 21 20.03 16.40 -17.56
C HIS A 21 20.88 17.03 -16.44
N MET A 22 20.79 16.53 -15.21
CA MET A 22 21.54 17.09 -14.06
C MET A 22 22.94 16.48 -13.90
N GLY A 23 23.22 15.35 -14.56
CA GLY A 23 24.50 14.64 -14.48
C GLY A 23 24.92 14.37 -13.02
N LEU A 24 26.16 14.73 -12.67
CA LEU A 24 26.70 14.53 -11.31
C LEU A 24 25.93 15.29 -10.21
N SER A 25 25.23 16.37 -10.56
CA SER A 25 24.42 17.14 -9.60
C SER A 25 23.22 16.35 -9.10
N PHE A 26 22.72 15.36 -9.87
CA PHE A 26 21.64 14.47 -9.43
C PHE A 26 21.96 13.80 -8.08
N LYS A 27 23.22 13.39 -7.88
CA LYS A 27 23.66 12.75 -6.63
C LYS A 27 23.48 13.67 -5.41
N LYS A 28 23.57 14.99 -5.58
CA LYS A 28 23.39 15.97 -4.50
C LYS A 28 21.93 16.10 -4.04
N TYR A 29 20.97 15.79 -4.90
CA TYR A 29 19.55 15.84 -4.60
C TYR A 29 18.95 14.51 -4.18
N ARG A 30 19.73 13.42 -4.25
CA ARG A 30 19.25 12.05 -4.03
C ARG A 30 18.36 11.88 -2.81
N CYS A 31 18.75 12.45 -1.66
CA CYS A 31 18.00 12.39 -0.40
C CYS A 31 16.75 13.30 -0.34
N ARG A 32 16.69 14.30 -1.22
CA ARG A 32 15.62 15.32 -1.31
C ARG A 32 14.50 14.90 -2.25
N ILE A 33 14.67 13.80 -2.97
CA ILE A 33 13.68 13.33 -3.93
C ILE A 33 12.59 12.53 -3.21
N ARG A 34 11.35 12.71 -3.64
CA ARG A 34 10.18 11.90 -3.33
C ARG A 34 9.56 11.47 -4.65
N VAL A 35 9.46 10.15 -4.87
CA VAL A 35 9.08 9.56 -6.16
C VAL A 35 7.65 9.06 -6.09
N ILE A 36 6.73 9.69 -6.82
CA ILE A 36 5.35 9.23 -6.94
C ILE A 36 5.35 7.93 -7.74
N ASP A 37 5.04 6.83 -7.05
CA ASP A 37 5.04 5.47 -7.58
C ASP A 37 3.78 4.76 -7.10
N THR A 38 2.76 4.73 -7.96
CA THR A 38 1.42 4.22 -7.63
C THR A 38 1.43 2.84 -6.99
N PHE A 39 2.23 1.90 -7.52
CA PHE A 39 2.18 0.48 -7.13
C PHE A 39 3.28 0.07 -6.15
N GLY A 40 4.25 0.96 -5.90
CA GLY A 40 5.33 0.77 -4.95
C GLY A 40 6.52 0.00 -5.52
N THR A 41 7.63 0.16 -4.82
CA THR A 41 8.94 -0.40 -5.15
C THR A 41 9.52 -1.09 -3.93
N GLU A 42 9.69 -2.40 -4.03
CA GLU A 42 10.31 -3.20 -2.97
C GLU A 42 11.84 -3.08 -2.99
N PRO A 43 12.52 -3.16 -1.84
CA PRO A 43 13.97 -3.04 -1.72
C PRO A 43 14.77 -3.95 -2.65
N ALA A 44 14.30 -5.20 -2.85
CA ALA A 44 14.92 -6.18 -3.72
C ALA A 44 14.97 -5.76 -5.21
N TYR A 45 14.05 -4.89 -5.65
CA TYR A 45 14.02 -4.34 -7.01
C TYR A 45 14.64 -2.94 -7.11
N ASN A 46 14.73 -2.22 -5.99
CA ASN A 46 15.36 -0.90 -5.92
C ASN A 46 16.88 -0.98 -5.96
N HIS A 47 17.47 -1.94 -5.24
CA HIS A 47 18.92 -2.06 -5.14
C HIS A 47 19.51 -2.74 -6.40
N GLU A 48 20.15 -1.98 -7.28
CA GLU A 48 20.60 -2.39 -8.62
C GLU A 48 21.50 -3.64 -8.63
N GLU A 49 22.56 -3.65 -7.83
CA GLU A 49 23.51 -4.78 -7.79
C GLU A 49 22.82 -6.06 -7.28
N TYR A 50 22.17 -5.98 -6.12
CA TYR A 50 21.38 -7.07 -5.54
C TYR A 50 20.33 -7.60 -6.52
N ALA A 51 19.55 -6.71 -7.14
CA ALA A 51 18.49 -7.08 -8.06
C ALA A 51 19.03 -7.80 -9.30
N THR A 52 20.15 -7.31 -9.85
CA THR A 52 20.84 -7.92 -10.99
C THR A 52 21.36 -9.31 -10.63
N LEU A 53 22.00 -9.46 -9.46
CA LEU A 53 22.59 -10.71 -9.00
C LEU A 53 21.54 -11.79 -8.70
N HIS A 54 20.38 -11.39 -8.17
CA HIS A 54 19.34 -12.32 -7.73
C HIS A 54 18.17 -12.45 -8.72
N GLY A 55 18.26 -11.82 -9.89
CA GLY A 55 17.28 -11.96 -10.97
C GLY A 55 15.97 -11.19 -10.77
N TYR A 56 15.95 -10.16 -9.93
CA TYR A 56 14.80 -9.26 -9.75
C TYR A 56 14.67 -8.29 -10.94
N ARG A 57 14.10 -8.79 -12.05
CA ARG A 57 13.94 -8.03 -13.28
C ARG A 57 12.80 -7.02 -13.17
N THR A 58 13.07 -5.77 -13.53
CA THR A 58 12.09 -4.69 -13.55
C THR A 58 12.39 -3.67 -14.66
N ASN A 59 11.34 -2.99 -15.12
CA ASN A 59 11.44 -1.86 -16.05
C ASN A 59 11.56 -0.50 -15.33
N TRP A 60 11.37 -0.48 -14.00
CA TRP A 60 11.17 0.77 -13.23
C TRP A 60 12.09 0.92 -12.02
N GLY A 61 12.69 -0.16 -11.51
CA GLY A 61 13.56 -0.14 -10.32
C GLY A 61 15.00 0.33 -10.57
N TYR A 62 15.94 -0.17 -9.79
CA TYR A 62 17.39 0.11 -9.87
C TYR A 62 17.80 1.56 -9.55
N TRP A 63 17.05 2.25 -8.69
CA TRP A 63 17.36 3.64 -8.30
C TRP A 63 18.30 3.73 -7.11
N ASN A 64 18.44 2.65 -6.33
CA ASN A 64 19.22 2.58 -5.09
C ASN A 64 18.78 3.65 -4.04
N LEU A 65 17.54 4.19 -4.14
CA LEU A 65 17.04 5.21 -3.21
C LEU A 65 16.70 4.59 -1.85
N ASN A 66 16.56 5.41 -0.80
CA ASN A 66 15.90 4.89 0.41
C ASN A 66 14.45 4.51 0.03
N PRO A 67 13.98 3.27 0.27
CA PRO A 67 12.65 2.83 -0.16
C PRO A 67 11.49 3.70 0.34
N LYS A 68 11.63 4.40 1.47
CA LYS A 68 10.64 5.37 1.98
C LYS A 68 10.53 6.65 1.14
N GLN A 69 11.41 6.85 0.16
CA GLN A 69 11.31 7.94 -0.81
C GLN A 69 10.27 7.67 -1.90
N PHE A 70 9.91 6.41 -2.16
CA PHE A 70 8.82 6.08 -3.06
C PHE A 70 7.48 6.32 -2.36
N MET A 71 6.51 6.83 -3.13
CA MET A 71 5.27 7.40 -2.62
C MET A 71 4.06 6.76 -3.31
N THR A 72 3.36 5.89 -2.58
CA THR A 72 2.29 5.03 -3.11
C THR A 72 0.91 5.68 -3.08
N MET A 73 0.04 5.23 -3.98
CA MET A 73 -1.34 5.73 -4.06
C MET A 73 -2.25 5.15 -2.97
N PHE A 74 -1.94 3.95 -2.50
CA PHE A 74 -2.58 3.27 -1.37
C PHE A 74 -1.52 2.72 -0.42
N PRO A 75 -1.84 2.50 0.87
CA PRO A 75 -0.87 2.03 1.86
C PRO A 75 -0.60 0.51 1.76
N HIS A 76 -0.30 0.01 0.56
CA HIS A 76 -0.08 -1.42 0.29
C HIS A 76 1.39 -1.88 0.37
N THR A 77 2.34 -0.94 0.42
CA THR A 77 3.78 -1.26 0.44
C THR A 77 4.45 -0.49 1.58
N PRO A 78 4.56 -1.07 2.79
CA PRO A 78 5.11 -0.37 3.97
C PRO A 78 6.61 -0.06 3.88
N ASP A 79 7.32 -0.69 2.92
CA ASP A 79 8.67 -0.29 2.53
C ASP A 79 8.71 1.15 1.98
N ASN A 80 7.59 1.62 1.43
CA ASN A 80 7.41 2.94 0.85
C ASN A 80 6.61 3.87 1.78
N SER A 81 6.49 5.13 1.40
CA SER A 81 5.59 6.09 2.05
C SER A 81 4.24 6.13 1.35
N PHE A 82 3.16 6.16 2.12
CA PHE A 82 1.82 6.34 1.56
C PHE A 82 1.59 7.83 1.25
N MET A 83 1.40 8.20 -0.02
CA MET A 83 1.07 9.56 -0.46
C MET A 83 -0.43 9.78 -0.49
N GLY A 84 -1.16 8.88 -1.14
CA GLY A 84 -2.61 8.99 -1.28
C GLY A 84 -3.07 10.14 -2.16
N PHE A 85 -4.33 10.51 -2.00
CA PHE A 85 -5.01 11.58 -2.72
C PHE A 85 -6.24 12.03 -1.91
N VAL A 86 -6.96 13.03 -2.39
CA VAL A 86 -8.20 13.51 -1.78
C VAL A 86 -9.41 13.05 -2.60
N SER A 87 -10.47 12.63 -1.93
CA SER A 87 -11.81 12.48 -2.52
C SER A 87 -12.75 13.55 -1.99
N GLU A 88 -13.90 13.73 -2.66
CA GLU A 88 -14.89 14.74 -2.25
C GLU A 88 -15.43 14.45 -0.84
N GLU A 89 -15.40 15.47 0.01
CA GLU A 89 -15.95 15.43 1.35
C GLU A 89 -17.38 15.96 1.35
N LEU A 90 -18.31 15.16 1.87
CA LEU A 90 -19.71 15.54 2.02
C LEU A 90 -19.99 15.96 3.47
N ASN A 91 -20.68 17.07 3.64
CA ASN A 91 -21.21 17.44 4.96
C ASN A 91 -22.42 16.57 5.33
N GLU A 92 -22.84 16.61 6.60
CA GLU A 92 -23.94 15.75 7.09
C GLU A 92 -25.27 15.99 6.34
N THR A 93 -25.58 17.24 5.98
CA THR A 93 -26.79 17.56 5.20
C THR A 93 -26.75 16.91 3.82
N GLU A 94 -25.60 17.01 3.13
CA GLU A 94 -25.39 16.39 1.81
C GLU A 94 -25.46 14.87 1.90
N LYS A 95 -24.87 14.26 2.93
CA LYS A 95 -24.96 12.80 3.16
C LYS A 95 -26.40 12.34 3.29
N GLN A 96 -27.23 13.04 4.07
CA GLN A 96 -28.65 12.70 4.22
C GLN A 96 -29.42 12.90 2.90
N LEU A 97 -29.14 13.98 2.17
CA LEU A 97 -29.76 14.25 0.86
C LEU A 97 -29.44 13.16 -0.16
N ILE A 98 -28.17 12.75 -0.23
CA ILE A 98 -27.72 11.66 -1.11
C ILE A 98 -28.37 10.34 -0.69
N LYS A 99 -28.35 10.00 0.60
CA LYS A 99 -28.97 8.78 1.11
C LYS A 99 -30.45 8.69 0.75
N GLY A 100 -31.20 9.78 0.87
CA GLY A 100 -32.61 9.84 0.50
C GLY A 100 -32.89 9.86 -1.02
N GLY A 101 -31.92 10.29 -1.82
CA GLY A 101 -32.04 10.46 -3.28
C GLY A 101 -31.52 9.30 -4.13
N LYS A 102 -30.99 8.23 -3.52
CA LYS A 102 -30.43 7.06 -4.24
C LYS A 102 -31.52 6.26 -4.96
N ALA A 103 -31.28 5.94 -6.23
CA ALA A 103 -32.08 4.99 -6.98
C ALA A 103 -31.75 3.57 -6.52
N GLY A 104 -32.72 2.88 -5.90
CA GLY A 104 -32.53 1.57 -5.27
C GLY A 104 -32.13 0.43 -6.21
N ASN A 105 -32.22 0.62 -7.52
CA ASN A 105 -31.98 -0.37 -8.56
C ASN A 105 -31.05 0.16 -9.67
N MET A 106 -30.09 1.02 -9.35
CA MET A 106 -29.16 1.61 -10.33
C MET A 106 -27.73 1.16 -10.06
N ALA A 107 -27.06 0.61 -11.08
CA ALA A 107 -25.65 0.22 -11.04
C ALA A 107 -24.82 1.02 -12.04
N VAL A 108 -23.61 1.40 -11.65
CA VAL A 108 -22.61 2.03 -12.54
C VAL A 108 -21.40 1.10 -12.62
N VAL A 109 -21.01 0.74 -13.84
CA VAL A 109 -19.87 -0.14 -14.08
C VAL A 109 -18.57 0.66 -14.10
N TYR A 110 -17.56 0.15 -13.40
CA TYR A 110 -16.21 0.68 -13.37
C TYR A 110 -15.40 0.14 -14.56
N GLY A 111 -15.35 0.94 -15.63
CA GLY A 111 -14.52 0.64 -16.80
C GLY A 111 -14.82 1.62 -17.93
N LYS A 112 -13.86 2.49 -18.26
CA LYS A 112 -14.04 3.55 -19.29
C LYS A 112 -13.68 3.09 -20.70
N GLU A 113 -13.12 1.90 -20.85
CA GLU A 113 -12.73 1.30 -22.13
C GLU A 113 -13.55 0.04 -22.41
N ALA A 114 -13.98 -0.15 -23.65
CA ALA A 114 -14.80 -1.30 -24.05
C ALA A 114 -14.12 -2.66 -23.80
N SER A 115 -12.79 -2.72 -23.89
CA SER A 115 -11.98 -3.91 -23.60
C SER A 115 -12.25 -4.49 -22.20
N ILE A 116 -12.57 -3.64 -21.22
CA ILE A 116 -12.88 -4.02 -19.83
C ILE A 116 -14.22 -4.76 -19.72
N TRP A 117 -15.14 -4.49 -20.65
CA TRP A 117 -16.50 -5.06 -20.68
C TRP A 117 -16.56 -6.39 -21.41
N LYS A 118 -15.57 -6.67 -22.27
CA LYS A 118 -15.52 -7.88 -23.09
C LYS A 118 -15.50 -9.14 -22.23
N GLY A 119 -16.37 -10.10 -22.54
CA GLY A 119 -16.45 -11.37 -21.82
C GLY A 119 -17.16 -11.29 -20.47
N LYS A 120 -17.81 -10.17 -20.15
CA LYS A 120 -18.56 -9.96 -18.91
C LYS A 120 -20.08 -10.07 -19.10
N GLU A 121 -20.54 -10.45 -20.29
CA GLU A 121 -21.94 -10.45 -20.70
C GLU A 121 -22.81 -11.29 -19.77
N LYS A 122 -22.32 -12.48 -19.37
CA LYS A 122 -23.02 -13.37 -18.43
C LYS A 122 -23.37 -12.65 -17.12
N PHE A 123 -22.41 -11.95 -16.51
CA PHE A 123 -22.58 -11.28 -15.22
C PHE A 123 -23.37 -9.98 -15.36
N LEU A 124 -23.18 -9.25 -16.45
CA LEU A 124 -23.99 -8.08 -16.79
C LEU A 124 -25.46 -8.48 -17.01
N SER A 125 -25.75 -9.62 -17.64
CA SER A 125 -27.12 -10.13 -17.78
C SER A 125 -27.74 -10.52 -16.45
N ILE A 126 -26.98 -11.10 -15.51
CA ILE A 126 -27.46 -11.37 -14.15
C ILE A 126 -27.79 -10.05 -13.44
N LEU A 127 -26.87 -9.08 -13.47
CA LEU A 127 -27.07 -7.77 -12.85
C LEU A 127 -28.30 -7.04 -13.42
N ASN A 128 -28.52 -7.13 -14.74
CA ASN A 128 -29.63 -6.47 -15.44
C ASN A 128 -31.02 -7.00 -15.02
N LYS A 129 -31.11 -8.18 -14.38
CA LYS A 129 -32.37 -8.67 -13.80
C LYS A 129 -32.82 -7.84 -12.59
N TYR A 130 -31.88 -7.17 -11.91
CA TYR A 130 -32.11 -6.50 -10.64
C TYR A 130 -31.90 -4.99 -10.71
N MET A 131 -31.03 -4.51 -11.60
CA MET A 131 -30.63 -3.10 -11.68
C MET A 131 -30.50 -2.61 -13.13
N GLU A 132 -30.82 -1.34 -13.35
CA GLU A 132 -30.45 -0.62 -14.56
C GLU A 132 -28.93 -0.40 -14.57
N ILE A 133 -28.28 -0.76 -15.69
CA ILE A 133 -26.82 -0.71 -15.81
C ILE A 133 -26.39 0.54 -16.58
N HIS A 134 -25.54 1.33 -15.95
CA HIS A 134 -24.97 2.54 -16.48
C HIS A 134 -23.46 2.38 -16.71
N GLY A 135 -22.93 3.03 -17.74
CA GLY A 135 -21.50 3.04 -18.05
C GLY A 135 -21.01 4.41 -18.48
N THR A 136 -19.71 4.65 -18.38
CA THR A 136 -19.04 5.87 -18.85
C THR A 136 -17.92 5.51 -19.84
N VAL A 137 -18.30 4.73 -20.85
CA VAL A 137 -17.38 4.13 -21.81
C VAL A 137 -17.13 5.09 -22.96
N TYR A 138 -15.85 5.28 -23.31
CA TYR A 138 -15.45 6.03 -24.48
C TYR A 138 -16.00 5.38 -25.76
N TYR A 139 -16.49 6.20 -26.68
CA TYR A 139 -16.81 5.80 -28.05
C TYR A 139 -16.55 6.97 -28.99
N GLU A 140 -16.10 6.65 -30.21
CA GLU A 140 -16.04 7.62 -31.29
C GLU A 140 -17.45 7.83 -31.85
N SER A 141 -17.83 9.06 -32.17
CA SER A 141 -19.19 9.41 -32.61
C SER A 141 -19.71 8.62 -33.81
N GLN A 142 -18.82 7.94 -34.56
CA GLN A 142 -19.15 7.13 -35.74
C GLN A 142 -19.23 5.62 -35.46
N ARG A 143 -18.88 5.14 -34.26
CA ARG A 143 -18.96 3.71 -33.90
C ARG A 143 -19.78 3.55 -32.63
N PRO A 144 -20.81 2.68 -32.62
CA PRO A 144 -21.55 2.42 -31.39
C PRO A 144 -20.59 1.87 -30.32
N PRO A 145 -20.79 2.22 -29.03
CA PRO A 145 -19.96 1.68 -27.96
C PRO A 145 -20.08 0.15 -27.93
N GLU A 146 -18.94 -0.54 -27.82
CA GLU A 146 -18.87 -2.00 -27.69
C GLU A 146 -19.29 -2.44 -26.26
N VAL A 147 -20.54 -2.17 -25.91
CA VAL A 147 -21.18 -2.57 -24.66
C VAL A 147 -22.55 -3.20 -24.96
N PRO A 148 -23.09 -4.07 -24.08
CA PRO A 148 -24.41 -4.66 -24.31
C PRO A 148 -25.52 -3.61 -24.48
N ALA A 149 -26.48 -3.88 -25.35
CA ALA A 149 -27.52 -2.91 -25.74
C ALA A 149 -28.42 -2.43 -24.57
N PHE A 150 -28.52 -3.19 -23.49
CA PHE A 150 -29.26 -2.80 -22.28
C PHE A 150 -28.48 -1.81 -21.38
N VAL A 151 -27.22 -1.53 -21.68
CA VAL A 151 -26.38 -0.59 -20.91
C VAL A 151 -26.67 0.84 -21.35
N LYS A 152 -27.05 1.69 -20.39
CA LYS A 152 -27.16 3.14 -20.59
C LYS A 152 -25.77 3.77 -20.51
N ASN A 153 -25.10 3.89 -21.66
CA ASN A 153 -23.80 4.54 -21.73
C ASN A 153 -23.93 6.07 -21.75
N HIS A 154 -23.19 6.75 -20.88
CA HIS A 154 -23.17 8.22 -20.76
C HIS A 154 -21.96 8.85 -21.49
N GLY A 155 -21.09 8.03 -22.10
CA GLY A 155 -19.82 8.51 -22.61
C GLY A 155 -18.86 8.89 -21.49
N LEU A 156 -17.74 9.54 -21.85
CA LEU A 156 -16.84 10.10 -20.85
C LEU A 156 -17.48 11.33 -20.22
N LEU A 157 -17.72 11.26 -18.92
CA LEU A 157 -18.28 12.36 -18.14
C LEU A 157 -17.17 13.20 -17.48
N PRO A 158 -17.32 14.54 -17.44
CA PRO A 158 -16.56 15.39 -16.54
C PRO A 158 -16.75 14.99 -15.07
N GLN A 159 -15.79 15.31 -14.21
CA GLN A 159 -15.81 14.89 -12.80
C GLN A 159 -17.11 15.27 -12.05
N PRO A 160 -17.66 16.50 -12.16
CA PRO A 160 -18.91 16.84 -11.47
C PRO A 160 -20.12 16.02 -11.94
N GLU A 161 -20.21 15.72 -13.24
CA GLU A 161 -21.29 14.92 -13.81
C GLU A 161 -21.16 13.45 -13.41
N PHE A 162 -19.94 12.92 -13.35
CA PHE A 162 -19.67 11.59 -12.85
C PHE A 162 -20.07 11.46 -11.37
N GLN A 163 -19.75 12.46 -10.53
CA GLN A 163 -20.20 12.48 -9.13
C GLN A 163 -21.72 12.52 -9.03
N GLN A 164 -22.41 13.32 -9.84
CA GLN A 164 -23.88 13.32 -9.87
C GLN A 164 -24.47 11.95 -10.24
N LEU A 165 -23.83 11.23 -11.17
CA LEU A 165 -24.22 9.86 -11.51
C LEU A 165 -24.02 8.92 -10.30
N LEU A 166 -22.88 9.01 -9.61
CA LEU A 166 -22.59 8.21 -8.42
C LEU A 166 -23.57 8.52 -7.28
N ARG A 167 -23.94 9.79 -7.04
CA ARG A 167 -24.93 10.18 -6.02
C ARG A 167 -26.30 9.52 -6.21
N LYS A 168 -26.66 9.20 -7.47
CA LYS A 168 -27.89 8.47 -7.79
C LYS A 168 -27.74 6.95 -7.71
N ALA A 169 -26.58 6.41 -8.07
CA ALA A 169 -26.36 4.97 -8.17
C ALA A 169 -26.32 4.27 -6.81
N LYS A 170 -26.94 3.10 -6.69
CA LYS A 170 -26.82 2.25 -5.49
C LYS A 170 -25.52 1.44 -5.50
N LEU A 171 -25.17 0.92 -6.67
CA LEU A 171 -24.05 0.00 -6.86
C LEU A 171 -23.01 0.61 -7.79
N PHE A 172 -21.74 0.54 -7.39
CA PHE A 172 -20.59 0.70 -8.28
C PHE A 172 -19.92 -0.66 -8.43
N ILE A 173 -19.74 -1.16 -9.65
CA ILE A 173 -19.29 -2.53 -9.88
C ILE A 173 -18.03 -2.57 -10.74
N GLY A 174 -16.97 -3.18 -10.22
CA GLY A 174 -15.74 -3.45 -10.95
C GLY A 174 -15.64 -4.90 -11.42
N PHE A 175 -15.02 -5.09 -12.60
CA PHE A 175 -14.85 -6.40 -13.25
C PHE A 175 -13.39 -6.88 -13.28
N GLY A 176 -12.57 -6.40 -12.35
CA GLY A 176 -11.19 -6.83 -12.16
C GLY A 176 -10.13 -5.93 -12.78
N PHE A 177 -10.52 -4.93 -13.58
CA PHE A 177 -9.63 -3.90 -14.10
C PHE A 177 -10.39 -2.56 -14.25
N PRO A 178 -9.75 -1.40 -14.01
CA PRO A 178 -8.36 -1.21 -13.55
C PRO A 178 -8.15 -1.58 -12.08
N TYR A 179 -6.90 -1.85 -11.72
CA TYR A 179 -6.47 -2.18 -10.35
C TYR A 179 -6.27 -0.91 -9.52
N GLU A 180 -6.72 -0.94 -8.26
CA GLU A 180 -6.36 0.05 -7.24
C GLU A 180 -6.47 1.50 -7.75
N GLY A 181 -7.57 1.85 -8.42
CA GLY A 181 -7.83 3.22 -8.86
C GLY A 181 -8.64 4.03 -7.84
N PRO A 182 -8.77 5.36 -8.02
CA PRO A 182 -9.48 6.22 -7.08
C PRO A 182 -11.01 6.09 -7.13
N ALA A 183 -11.58 5.69 -8.27
CA ALA A 183 -13.02 5.72 -8.51
C ALA A 183 -13.87 4.88 -7.52
N PRO A 184 -13.42 3.69 -7.05
CA PRO A 184 -14.13 2.98 -5.99
C PRO A 184 -14.26 3.79 -4.68
N LEU A 185 -13.24 4.55 -4.28
CA LEU A 185 -13.34 5.42 -3.11
C LEU A 185 -14.30 6.58 -3.34
N GLU A 186 -14.28 7.20 -4.53
CA GLU A 186 -15.25 8.25 -4.89
C GLU A 186 -16.69 7.73 -4.86
N ALA A 187 -16.92 6.49 -5.31
CA ALA A 187 -18.23 5.86 -5.28
C ALA A 187 -18.70 5.59 -3.84
N ILE A 188 -17.84 5.07 -2.98
CA ILE A 188 -18.16 4.82 -1.56
C ILE A 188 -18.40 6.15 -0.83
N ALA A 189 -17.58 7.18 -1.12
CA ALA A 189 -17.74 8.53 -0.60
C ALA A 189 -19.06 9.18 -1.02
N ASN A 190 -19.64 8.77 -2.15
CA ASN A 190 -20.97 9.18 -2.60
C ASN A 190 -22.09 8.19 -2.22
N GLY A 191 -21.83 7.23 -1.33
CA GLY A 191 -22.84 6.30 -0.80
C GLY A 191 -23.22 5.14 -1.74
N CYS A 192 -22.35 4.78 -2.69
CA CYS A 192 -22.48 3.53 -3.42
C CYS A 192 -21.93 2.37 -2.58
N ILE A 193 -22.51 1.19 -2.75
CA ILE A 193 -21.82 -0.06 -2.42
C ILE A 193 -20.87 -0.37 -3.58
N PHE A 194 -19.63 -0.76 -3.29
CA PHE A 194 -18.66 -1.21 -4.27
C PHE A 194 -18.63 -2.75 -4.32
N LEU A 195 -18.92 -3.34 -5.47
CA LEU A 195 -18.78 -4.77 -5.73
C LEU A 195 -17.56 -4.99 -6.63
N GLN A 196 -16.67 -5.87 -6.21
CA GLN A 196 -15.42 -6.16 -6.90
C GLN A 196 -15.15 -7.66 -7.00
N SER A 197 -14.34 -8.03 -8.00
CA SER A 197 -13.88 -9.39 -8.18
C SER A 197 -12.77 -9.77 -7.19
N ARG A 198 -12.88 -10.96 -6.60
CA ARG A 198 -11.78 -11.69 -5.95
C ARG A 198 -10.87 -12.30 -7.01
N PHE A 199 -9.58 -12.39 -6.73
CA PHE A 199 -8.59 -13.05 -7.56
C PHE A 199 -8.05 -14.29 -6.84
N SER A 200 -8.23 -15.45 -7.46
CA SER A 200 -7.71 -16.73 -7.00
C SER A 200 -7.22 -17.54 -8.21
N PRO A 201 -5.90 -17.68 -8.43
CA PRO A 201 -4.81 -17.14 -7.60
C PRO A 201 -4.73 -15.60 -7.61
N PRO A 202 -4.07 -14.97 -6.63
CA PRO A 202 -3.84 -13.53 -6.65
C PRO A 202 -2.98 -13.12 -7.85
N HIS A 203 -3.16 -11.90 -8.34
CA HIS A 203 -2.39 -11.37 -9.45
C HIS A 203 -1.09 -10.72 -8.96
N SER A 204 0.01 -10.94 -9.68
CA SER A 204 1.32 -10.38 -9.37
C SER A 204 2.16 -10.23 -10.64
N SER A 205 3.37 -9.68 -10.48
CA SER A 205 4.35 -9.54 -11.58
C SER A 205 4.77 -10.88 -12.19
N LEU A 206 4.54 -12.01 -11.49
CA LEU A 206 4.89 -13.36 -11.93
C LEU A 206 3.84 -14.00 -12.85
N ASN A 207 2.56 -13.66 -12.69
CA ASN A 207 1.46 -14.38 -13.34
C ASN A 207 0.50 -13.49 -14.15
N HIS A 208 0.63 -12.16 -14.10
CA HIS A 208 -0.31 -11.26 -14.76
C HIS A 208 0.41 -10.17 -15.57
N GLU A 209 0.00 -9.98 -16.83
CA GLU A 209 0.68 -9.11 -17.80
C GLU A 209 0.78 -7.65 -17.33
N PHE A 210 -0.30 -7.08 -16.78
CA PHE A 210 -0.30 -5.72 -16.25
C PHE A 210 0.79 -5.46 -15.19
N PHE A 211 1.09 -6.45 -14.35
CA PHE A 211 2.08 -6.31 -13.28
C PHE A 211 3.50 -6.68 -13.74
N ARG A 212 3.66 -7.23 -14.94
CA ARG A 212 4.96 -7.65 -15.47
C ARG A 212 5.94 -6.46 -15.52
N GLY A 213 7.11 -6.66 -14.95
CA GLY A 213 8.18 -5.65 -14.91
C GLY A 213 7.99 -4.55 -13.86
N LYS A 214 6.87 -4.52 -13.11
CA LYS A 214 6.74 -3.63 -11.94
C LYS A 214 7.73 -4.05 -10.84
N PRO A 215 8.30 -3.10 -10.09
CA PRO A 215 9.39 -3.34 -9.15
C PRO A 215 8.90 -3.88 -7.79
N THR A 216 8.02 -4.90 -7.80
CA THR A 216 7.41 -5.48 -6.61
C THR A 216 6.96 -6.92 -6.87
N SER A 217 7.08 -7.77 -5.84
CA SER A 217 6.54 -9.13 -5.77
C SER A 217 5.15 -9.18 -5.15
N ARG A 218 4.56 -8.03 -4.76
CA ARG A 218 3.26 -7.95 -4.09
C ARG A 218 2.16 -8.66 -4.87
N GLU A 219 1.39 -9.45 -4.15
CA GLU A 219 0.22 -10.16 -4.63
C GLU A 219 -1.06 -9.36 -4.37
N VAL A 220 -1.94 -9.32 -5.37
CA VAL A 220 -3.20 -8.57 -5.37
C VAL A 220 -4.36 -9.58 -5.39
N PHE A 221 -5.11 -9.64 -4.29
CA PHE A 221 -6.16 -10.64 -4.06
C PHE A 221 -7.57 -10.19 -4.50
N SER A 222 -7.73 -8.92 -4.84
CA SER A 222 -8.98 -8.36 -5.36
C SER A 222 -8.69 -7.11 -6.21
N GLN A 223 -9.68 -6.62 -6.95
CA GLN A 223 -9.49 -5.45 -7.81
C GLN A 223 -8.96 -4.22 -7.04
N HIS A 224 -9.36 -4.07 -5.77
CA HIS A 224 -8.97 -2.97 -4.92
C HIS A 224 -8.76 -3.46 -3.46
N PRO A 225 -7.58 -4.01 -3.13
CA PRO A 225 -7.29 -4.60 -1.81
C PRO A 225 -7.46 -3.62 -0.65
N TYR A 226 -7.17 -2.32 -0.84
CA TYR A 226 -7.42 -1.33 0.20
C TYR A 226 -8.91 -1.23 0.58
N ALA A 227 -9.81 -1.25 -0.42
CA ALA A 227 -11.24 -1.16 -0.18
C ALA A 227 -11.75 -2.44 0.50
N GLU A 228 -11.18 -3.60 0.16
CA GLU A 228 -11.47 -4.86 0.85
C GLU A 228 -11.06 -4.84 2.32
N ASN A 229 -9.80 -4.48 2.60
CA ASN A 229 -9.18 -4.69 3.90
C ASN A 229 -9.44 -3.55 4.90
N PHE A 230 -9.57 -2.30 4.43
CA PHE A 230 -9.69 -1.12 5.28
C PHE A 230 -11.10 -0.52 5.31
N ILE A 231 -11.98 -0.92 4.38
CA ILE A 231 -13.39 -0.50 4.37
C ILE A 231 -14.30 -1.72 4.60
N GLY A 232 -14.23 -2.72 3.73
CA GLY A 232 -14.98 -3.96 3.87
C GLY A 232 -16.51 -3.78 3.82
N LYS A 233 -17.24 -4.83 4.23
CA LYS A 233 -18.70 -4.80 4.30
C LYS A 233 -19.17 -3.82 5.39
N PRO A 234 -20.31 -3.12 5.19
CA PRO A 234 -21.28 -3.31 4.10
C PRO A 234 -20.96 -2.55 2.81
N HIS A 235 -20.00 -1.62 2.82
CA HIS A 235 -19.67 -0.75 1.68
C HIS A 235 -18.95 -1.48 0.55
N VAL A 236 -18.17 -2.50 0.85
CA VAL A 236 -17.36 -3.24 -0.13
C VAL A 236 -17.67 -4.73 -0.07
N TRP A 237 -17.99 -5.29 -1.22
CA TRP A 237 -18.26 -6.71 -1.42
C TRP A 237 -17.22 -7.29 -2.39
N THR A 238 -16.42 -8.24 -1.92
CA THR A 238 -15.46 -8.96 -2.74
C THR A 238 -15.99 -10.37 -3.04
N VAL A 239 -16.22 -10.68 -4.31
CA VAL A 239 -16.91 -11.91 -4.75
C VAL A 239 -16.12 -12.60 -5.86
N ASP A 240 -16.14 -13.93 -5.90
CA ASP A 240 -15.59 -14.67 -7.04
C ASP A 240 -16.54 -14.58 -8.25
N TYR A 241 -16.08 -13.88 -9.29
CA TYR A 241 -16.84 -13.72 -10.53
C TYR A 241 -16.74 -14.94 -11.45
N ASN A 242 -16.22 -16.07 -10.99
CA ASN A 242 -16.41 -17.35 -11.66
C ASN A 242 -17.64 -18.10 -11.12
N ASN A 243 -18.12 -17.70 -9.94
CA ASN A 243 -19.29 -18.28 -9.29
C ASN A 243 -20.52 -17.40 -9.49
N SER A 244 -21.36 -17.76 -10.46
CA SER A 244 -22.58 -17.00 -10.77
C SER A 244 -23.62 -17.02 -9.65
N GLU A 245 -23.66 -18.08 -8.83
CA GLU A 245 -24.57 -18.15 -7.68
C GLU A 245 -24.11 -17.20 -6.57
N GLU A 246 -22.81 -17.18 -6.25
CA GLU A 246 -22.24 -16.22 -5.28
C GLU A 246 -22.46 -14.77 -5.74
N PHE A 247 -22.23 -14.50 -7.04
CA PHE A 247 -22.46 -13.19 -7.63
C PHE A 247 -23.94 -12.76 -7.52
N GLU A 248 -24.88 -13.60 -7.95
CA GLU A 248 -26.32 -13.29 -7.88
C GLU A 248 -26.80 -13.12 -6.43
N ALA A 249 -26.33 -13.97 -5.51
CA ALA A 249 -26.62 -13.84 -4.09
C ALA A 249 -26.09 -12.52 -3.50
N ALA A 250 -24.89 -12.09 -3.91
CA ALA A 250 -24.33 -10.80 -3.50
C ALA A 250 -25.20 -9.63 -4.00
N ILE A 251 -25.65 -9.65 -5.26
CA ILE A 251 -26.57 -8.62 -5.78
C ILE A 251 -27.87 -8.57 -4.97
N GLN A 252 -28.48 -9.71 -4.69
CA GLN A 252 -29.71 -9.78 -3.89
C GLN A 252 -29.50 -9.27 -2.45
N ALA A 253 -28.33 -9.51 -1.85
CA ALA A 253 -27.99 -8.98 -0.53
C ALA A 253 -27.78 -7.46 -0.59
N ILE A 254 -27.05 -6.96 -1.60
CA ILE A 254 -26.81 -5.54 -1.83
C ILE A 254 -28.13 -4.78 -2.01
N MET A 255 -29.10 -5.32 -2.76
CA MET A 255 -30.42 -4.70 -2.94
C MET A 255 -31.10 -4.35 -1.61
N ARG A 256 -30.93 -5.22 -0.60
CA ARG A 256 -31.51 -5.07 0.76
C ARG A 256 -30.61 -4.28 1.71
N THR A 257 -29.36 -4.02 1.33
CA THR A 257 -28.38 -3.32 2.16
C THR A 257 -28.52 -1.81 2.00
N GLN A 258 -28.41 -1.08 3.11
CA GLN A 258 -28.33 0.38 3.16
C GLN A 258 -26.97 0.78 3.71
N VAL A 259 -26.36 1.80 3.12
CA VAL A 259 -25.07 2.33 3.54
C VAL A 259 -25.13 3.84 3.61
N ASP A 260 -24.35 4.42 4.53
CA ASP A 260 -24.10 5.85 4.56
C ASP A 260 -22.87 6.16 3.68
N PRO A 261 -22.83 7.33 3.00
CA PRO A 261 -21.63 7.79 2.33
C PRO A 261 -20.44 7.81 3.29
N TYR A 262 -19.32 7.23 2.87
CA TYR A 262 -18.18 6.99 3.75
C TYR A 262 -16.86 7.30 3.04
N LEU A 263 -16.00 8.06 3.72
CA LEU A 263 -14.66 8.39 3.26
C LEU A 263 -13.70 8.19 4.43
N PRO A 264 -12.69 7.31 4.32
CA PRO A 264 -11.65 7.18 5.34
C PRO A 264 -10.90 8.50 5.52
N TYR A 265 -10.56 8.84 6.76
CA TYR A 265 -9.93 10.13 7.10
C TYR A 265 -8.67 10.42 6.28
N GLU A 266 -7.82 9.43 6.01
CA GLU A 266 -6.60 9.61 5.22
C GLU A 266 -6.81 10.02 3.75
N TYR A 267 -8.05 10.00 3.26
CA TYR A 267 -8.45 10.48 1.94
C TYR A 267 -9.28 11.79 1.98
N THR A 268 -9.41 12.43 3.15
CA THR A 268 -9.95 13.79 3.28
C THR A 268 -8.86 14.83 2.99
N CYS A 269 -9.25 16.09 2.77
CA CYS A 269 -8.34 17.22 2.65
C CYS A 269 -7.46 17.32 3.90
N GLU A 270 -8.08 17.25 5.08
CA GLU A 270 -7.39 17.36 6.37
C GLU A 270 -6.42 16.20 6.58
N GLY A 271 -6.85 14.95 6.32
CA GLY A 271 -6.01 13.78 6.49
C GLY A 271 -4.82 13.75 5.54
N MET A 272 -5.00 14.19 4.28
CA MET A 272 -3.86 14.34 3.37
C MET A 272 -2.91 15.45 3.84
N LEU A 273 -3.43 16.61 4.25
CA LEU A 273 -2.59 17.71 4.76
C LEU A 273 -1.80 17.30 6.01
N GLU A 274 -2.42 16.62 6.97
CA GLU A 274 -1.76 16.09 8.17
C GLU A 274 -0.58 15.16 7.80
N ARG A 275 -0.82 14.22 6.88
CA ARG A 275 0.19 13.26 6.42
C ARG A 275 1.35 13.94 5.70
N ILE A 276 1.06 14.81 4.74
CA ILE A 276 2.10 15.50 3.96
C ILE A 276 2.86 16.50 4.81
N HIS A 277 2.20 17.19 5.73
CA HIS A 277 2.84 18.06 6.70
C HIS A 277 3.86 17.27 7.54
N ALA A 278 3.46 16.12 8.11
CA ALA A 278 4.34 15.28 8.90
C ALA A 278 5.57 14.79 8.10
N TYR A 279 5.38 14.37 6.84
CA TYR A 279 6.52 13.99 5.98
C TYR A 279 7.47 15.16 5.73
N ILE A 280 6.95 16.35 5.44
CA ILE A 280 7.80 17.54 5.19
C ILE A 280 8.58 17.93 6.44
N GLN A 281 7.97 17.86 7.62
CA GLN A 281 8.61 18.27 8.88
C GLN A 281 9.62 17.25 9.39
N HIS A 282 9.34 15.96 9.25
CA HIS A 282 10.06 14.93 10.00
C HIS A 282 10.75 13.86 9.14
N GLN A 283 10.33 13.64 7.89
CA GLN A 283 10.94 12.63 7.04
C GLN A 283 12.18 13.18 6.36
N ASP A 284 13.34 13.03 7.01
CA ASP A 284 14.64 13.44 6.49
C ASP A 284 15.50 12.23 6.07
N PHE A 285 16.09 12.31 4.87
CA PHE A 285 17.03 11.32 4.34
C PHE A 285 18.40 11.94 4.03
N CYS A 286 18.59 13.23 4.29
CA CYS A 286 19.78 14.00 3.95
C CYS A 286 20.76 14.11 5.11
N THR A 287 20.28 14.08 6.35
CA THR A 287 21.14 13.80 7.49
C THR A 287 21.64 12.36 7.35
N ALA A 288 22.96 12.19 7.39
CA ALA A 288 23.51 10.84 7.44
C ALA A 288 22.91 10.18 8.68
N ALA A 289 22.28 9.01 8.52
CA ALA A 289 22.16 8.09 9.62
C ALA A 289 23.58 7.93 10.15
N GLY A 290 23.86 8.45 11.34
CA GLY A 290 25.19 8.36 11.92
C GLY A 290 25.67 6.91 11.83
N PRO A 291 26.97 6.65 11.65
CA PRO A 291 27.46 5.28 11.66
C PRO A 291 26.88 4.59 12.88
N ALA A 292 26.21 3.44 12.68
CA ALA A 292 25.84 2.57 13.78
C ALA A 292 27.11 2.42 14.64
N PRO A 293 27.04 2.73 15.95
CA PRO A 293 28.25 2.70 16.76
C PRO A 293 28.91 1.33 16.58
N PRO A 294 30.23 1.27 16.34
CA PRO A 294 30.93 0.01 16.22
C PRO A 294 30.59 -0.85 17.44
N ALA A 295 30.42 -2.16 17.23
CA ALA A 295 30.01 -3.15 18.23
C ALA A 295 30.92 -3.27 19.48
N ALA A 296 31.86 -2.34 19.66
CA ALA A 296 32.67 -2.19 20.86
C ALA A 296 32.06 -1.08 21.74
N GLN A 297 31.33 -1.51 22.77
CA GLN A 297 30.73 -0.71 23.86
C GLN A 297 29.43 0.04 23.51
N ALA A 298 28.36 -0.70 23.21
CA ALA A 298 27.02 -0.16 23.40
C ALA A 298 26.69 -0.13 24.91
N PRO A 299 26.11 0.97 25.44
CA PRO A 299 25.37 0.95 26.70
C PRO A 299 24.29 -0.15 26.66
N GLN A 300 23.70 -0.48 27.82
CA GLN A 300 22.54 -1.38 27.91
C GLN A 300 21.62 -1.20 26.70
N SER A 301 21.37 -2.29 25.96
CA SER A 301 20.62 -2.18 24.71
C SER A 301 19.25 -1.54 24.97
N PRO A 302 18.75 -0.69 24.05
CA PRO A 302 17.57 0.12 24.30
C PRO A 302 16.28 -0.70 24.36
N PHE A 303 16.34 -2.00 24.08
CA PHE A 303 15.18 -2.87 24.07
C PHE A 303 14.90 -3.51 25.43
N VAL A 304 13.62 -3.66 25.75
CA VAL A 304 13.14 -4.55 26.78
C VAL A 304 12.25 -5.60 26.15
N LEU A 305 12.27 -6.80 26.71
CA LEU A 305 11.31 -7.83 26.34
C LEU A 305 9.96 -7.48 26.96
N ALA A 306 8.89 -7.52 26.16
CA ALA A 306 7.54 -7.27 26.65
C ALA A 306 7.21 -8.22 27.82
N PRO A 307 6.33 -7.82 28.78
CA PRO A 307 6.05 -8.62 29.97
C PRO A 307 5.56 -10.05 29.71
N ASN A 308 4.95 -10.29 28.54
CA ASN A 308 4.49 -11.60 28.10
C ASN A 308 5.53 -12.39 27.29
N ALA A 309 6.77 -11.91 27.19
CA ALA A 309 7.89 -12.53 26.47
C ALA A 309 7.68 -12.75 24.96
N THR A 310 6.84 -11.94 24.30
CA THR A 310 6.47 -12.18 22.89
C THR A 310 7.17 -11.29 21.87
N HIS A 311 7.57 -10.07 22.26
CA HIS A 311 8.14 -9.07 21.36
C HIS A 311 9.06 -8.12 22.12
N LEU A 312 9.88 -7.37 21.39
CA LEU A 312 10.68 -6.30 21.98
C LEU A 312 9.96 -4.97 21.90
N GLU A 313 10.14 -4.15 22.92
CA GLU A 313 9.71 -2.76 22.98
C GLU A 313 10.92 -1.87 23.29
N TRP A 314 10.83 -0.58 22.96
CA TRP A 314 11.82 0.39 23.40
C TRP A 314 11.66 0.65 24.90
N ALA A 315 12.74 0.59 25.67
CA ALA A 315 12.70 0.82 27.10
C ALA A 315 12.36 2.28 27.42
N HIS A 316 11.43 2.51 28.35
CA HIS A 316 11.03 3.86 28.76
C HIS A 316 12.18 4.73 29.30
N ASN A 317 13.23 4.09 29.83
CA ASN A 317 14.41 4.74 30.39
C ASN A 317 15.61 4.78 29.42
N ALA A 318 15.47 4.25 28.20
CA ALA A 318 16.54 4.30 27.20
C ALA A 318 16.64 5.70 26.60
N SER A 319 17.87 6.12 26.27
CA SER A 319 18.12 7.36 25.54
C SER A 319 17.30 7.40 24.26
N LEU A 320 16.61 8.52 24.01
CA LEU A 320 15.93 8.76 22.74
C LEU A 320 16.94 8.66 21.59
N ALA A 321 16.54 8.07 20.47
CA ALA A 321 17.30 8.14 19.23
C ALA A 321 17.10 9.54 18.61
N PRO A 322 18.05 10.48 18.78
CA PRO A 322 17.80 11.88 18.45
C PRO A 322 17.65 12.02 16.92
N GLY A 323 16.57 12.68 16.48
CA GLY A 323 16.28 12.87 15.06
C GLY A 323 15.67 11.66 14.35
N ALA A 324 15.42 10.54 15.04
CA ALA A 324 14.72 9.40 14.44
C ALA A 324 13.22 9.71 14.28
N TRP A 325 12.71 9.52 13.07
CA TRP A 325 11.28 9.58 12.77
C TRP A 325 10.87 8.39 11.88
N PRO A 326 9.83 7.60 12.23
CA PRO A 326 9.02 7.67 13.46
C PRO A 326 9.83 7.57 14.77
N PRO A 327 9.30 8.05 15.91
CA PRO A 327 10.01 7.96 17.19
C PRO A 327 10.29 6.51 17.57
N ALA A 328 11.51 6.25 18.05
CA ALA A 328 11.97 4.90 18.37
C ALA A 328 11.09 4.17 19.41
N HIS A 329 10.40 4.90 20.29
CA HIS A 329 9.46 4.30 21.25
C HIS A 329 8.19 3.68 20.64
N SER A 330 7.93 3.95 19.35
CA SER A 330 6.84 3.32 18.60
C SER A 330 7.21 1.90 18.11
N LEU A 331 8.47 1.49 18.26
CA LEU A 331 8.98 0.19 17.85
C LEU A 331 8.34 -0.94 18.67
N ARG A 332 7.81 -1.93 17.96
CA ARG A 332 7.49 -3.26 18.49
C ARG A 332 8.09 -4.32 17.58
N ALA A 333 9.06 -5.09 18.05
CA ALA A 333 9.77 -6.05 17.21
C ALA A 333 9.30 -7.50 17.45
N TRP A 334 8.86 -8.17 16.39
CA TRP A 334 8.30 -9.52 16.44
C TRP A 334 9.15 -10.49 15.61
N LEU A 335 9.27 -11.73 16.08
CA LEU A 335 9.88 -12.79 15.28
C LEU A 335 8.82 -13.49 14.44
N ALA A 336 8.81 -13.24 13.13
CA ALA A 336 7.86 -13.84 12.21
C ALA A 336 7.94 -15.38 12.20
N ALA A 337 6.80 -16.01 11.96
CA ALA A 337 6.75 -17.45 11.70
C ALA A 337 7.45 -17.79 10.36
N PRO A 338 7.98 -19.01 10.20
CA PRO A 338 8.52 -19.44 8.90
C PRO A 338 7.51 -19.25 7.77
N GLY A 339 7.97 -18.73 6.64
CA GLY A 339 7.11 -18.46 5.47
C GLY A 339 6.26 -17.19 5.56
N ARG A 340 6.34 -16.41 6.65
CA ARG A 340 5.65 -15.12 6.79
C ARG A 340 6.59 -13.94 6.52
N ALA A 341 6.08 -12.94 5.82
CA ALA A 341 6.78 -11.67 5.64
C ALA A 341 6.56 -10.75 6.85
N CYS A 342 7.38 -9.70 6.98
CA CYS A 342 7.18 -8.72 8.06
C CYS A 342 5.91 -7.89 7.87
N THR A 343 5.45 -7.72 6.62
CA THR A 343 4.13 -7.14 6.32
C THR A 343 3.02 -7.88 7.07
N ASP A 344 3.02 -9.20 7.01
CA ASP A 344 1.96 -10.02 7.55
C ASP A 344 2.12 -10.19 9.07
N ALA A 345 3.35 -10.38 9.55
CA ALA A 345 3.61 -10.52 10.98
C ALA A 345 3.19 -9.26 11.75
N CYS A 346 3.44 -8.06 11.23
CA CYS A 346 2.96 -6.84 11.87
C CYS A 346 1.42 -6.72 11.79
N LEU A 347 0.82 -7.08 10.65
CA LEU A 347 -0.62 -7.02 10.46
C LEU A 347 -1.37 -7.96 11.40
N ASP A 348 -0.85 -9.18 11.64
CA ASP A 348 -1.40 -10.16 12.58
C ASP A 348 -1.51 -9.60 14.01
N HIS A 349 -0.70 -8.60 14.34
CA HIS A 349 -0.69 -7.91 15.62
C HIS A 349 -1.40 -6.54 15.60
N GLY A 350 -2.11 -6.22 14.51
CA GLY A 350 -2.80 -4.93 14.35
C GLY A 350 -1.84 -3.75 14.21
N LEU A 351 -0.65 -3.99 13.67
CA LEU A 351 0.42 -3.01 13.46
C LEU A 351 0.79 -2.92 11.98
N ILE A 352 1.68 -1.98 11.64
CA ILE A 352 2.29 -1.88 10.31
C ILE A 352 3.81 -2.04 10.42
N CYS A 353 4.43 -2.68 9.43
CA CYS A 353 5.89 -2.79 9.38
C CYS A 353 6.52 -1.39 9.17
N GLU A 354 7.57 -1.07 9.93
CA GLU A 354 8.31 0.19 9.82
C GLU A 354 9.78 -0.09 9.49
N PRO A 355 10.20 0.03 8.22
CA PRO A 355 11.55 -0.33 7.82
C PRO A 355 12.64 0.60 8.36
N SER A 356 12.30 1.83 8.78
CA SER A 356 13.31 2.74 9.38
C SER A 356 13.86 2.22 10.71
N PHE A 357 13.20 1.22 11.29
CA PHE A 357 13.57 0.59 12.55
C PHE A 357 14.44 -0.67 12.42
N PHE A 358 14.58 -1.23 11.21
CA PHE A 358 15.47 -2.38 11.01
C PHE A 358 16.93 -2.14 11.48
N PRO A 359 17.55 -0.96 11.28
CA PRO A 359 18.90 -0.69 11.80
C PRO A 359 19.04 -0.92 13.31
N PHE A 360 17.99 -0.64 14.09
CA PHE A 360 17.98 -0.87 15.53
C PHE A 360 17.99 -2.36 15.89
N LEU A 361 17.36 -3.20 15.05
CA LEU A 361 17.21 -4.64 15.27
C LEU A 361 18.35 -5.47 14.67
N ASN A 362 19.29 -4.84 13.95
CA ASN A 362 20.32 -5.53 13.20
C ASN A 362 21.54 -5.92 14.06
N SER A 363 21.32 -6.62 15.17
CA SER A 363 22.37 -7.05 16.09
C SER A 363 22.06 -8.39 16.76
N ARG A 364 23.11 -9.11 17.20
CA ARG A 364 22.97 -10.34 18.00
C ARG A 364 22.14 -10.11 19.27
N ASP A 365 22.38 -8.97 19.94
CA ASP A 365 21.71 -8.63 21.19
C ASP A 365 20.19 -8.54 21.03
N ALA A 366 19.69 -8.01 19.91
CA ALA A 366 18.26 -7.97 19.64
C ALA A 366 17.63 -9.38 19.63
N PHE A 367 18.29 -10.35 19.00
CA PHE A 367 17.83 -11.75 19.01
C PHE A 367 17.88 -12.36 20.42
N LEU A 368 18.99 -12.18 21.13
CA LEU A 368 19.16 -12.72 22.48
C LEU A 368 18.16 -12.13 23.48
N LYS A 369 17.85 -10.83 23.38
CA LYS A 369 16.82 -10.17 24.20
C LYS A 369 15.41 -10.69 23.91
N LEU A 370 15.15 -11.11 22.68
CA LEU A 370 13.92 -11.78 22.30
C LEU A 370 13.91 -13.28 22.67
N GLN A 371 14.91 -13.73 23.44
CA GLN A 371 15.09 -15.13 23.84
C GLN A 371 15.25 -16.10 22.65
N VAL A 372 15.79 -15.60 21.54
CA VAL A 372 16.11 -16.41 20.37
C VAL A 372 17.52 -16.97 20.55
N PRO A 373 17.73 -18.30 20.49
CA PRO A 373 19.05 -18.91 20.68
C PRO A 373 19.92 -18.64 19.46
N CYS A 374 20.68 -17.55 19.54
CA CYS A 374 21.50 -17.00 18.47
C CYS A 374 22.96 -17.38 18.71
N ASP A 375 23.37 -18.58 18.27
CA ASP A 375 24.66 -19.18 18.61
C ASP A 375 25.80 -18.59 17.79
N SER A 376 25.57 -18.40 16.50
CA SER A 376 26.46 -17.70 15.55
C SER A 376 25.75 -16.51 14.89
N THR A 377 26.55 -15.60 14.34
CA THR A 377 26.06 -14.49 13.53
C THR A 377 26.82 -14.38 12.23
N GLU A 378 26.10 -14.28 11.12
CA GLU A 378 26.66 -13.96 9.80
C GLU A 378 26.11 -12.63 9.30
N SER A 379 26.90 -11.91 8.51
CA SER A 379 26.49 -10.61 7.95
C SER A 379 26.68 -10.58 6.43
N GLU A 380 25.56 -10.50 5.71
CA GLU A 380 25.53 -10.52 4.25
C GLU A 380 24.48 -9.57 3.67
N MET A 381 24.49 -9.42 2.35
CA MET A 381 23.52 -8.63 1.61
C MET A 381 22.32 -9.51 1.23
N ASN A 382 21.21 -9.38 1.94
CA ASN A 382 19.98 -10.12 1.63
C ASN A 382 18.74 -9.37 2.11
N HIS A 383 17.76 -9.13 1.24
CA HIS A 383 16.55 -8.37 1.60
C HIS A 383 15.69 -9.01 2.69
N LEU A 384 15.92 -10.29 3.02
CA LEU A 384 15.20 -11.00 4.07
C LEU A 384 15.79 -10.78 5.48
N TYR A 385 16.96 -10.15 5.62
CA TYR A 385 17.64 -9.96 6.90
C TYR A 385 17.20 -8.65 7.59
N PRO A 386 17.19 -8.59 8.94
CA PRO A 386 17.72 -9.57 9.89
C PRO A 386 16.80 -10.78 10.09
N ALA A 387 17.39 -11.98 10.19
CA ALA A 387 16.61 -13.20 10.33
C ALA A 387 17.35 -14.29 11.12
N PHE A 388 16.57 -15.25 11.62
CA PHE A 388 17.05 -16.42 12.34
C PHE A 388 16.77 -17.70 11.55
N ALA A 389 17.78 -18.55 11.38
CA ALA A 389 17.67 -19.80 10.65
C ALA A 389 17.61 -21.02 11.60
N GLN A 390 16.74 -21.97 11.28
CA GLN A 390 16.69 -23.29 11.93
C GLN A 390 16.90 -24.39 10.88
N PRO A 391 17.59 -25.50 11.23
CA PRO A 391 18.02 -25.93 12.56
C PRO A 391 19.35 -25.33 13.07
N GLY A 392 20.06 -24.51 12.27
CA GLY A 392 21.43 -24.05 12.58
C GLY A 392 21.58 -23.08 13.77
N GLN A 393 20.49 -22.53 14.32
CA GLN A 393 20.51 -21.54 15.41
C GLN A 393 21.36 -20.30 15.09
N GLU A 394 21.43 -19.95 13.80
CA GLU A 394 22.25 -18.88 13.27
C GLU A 394 21.41 -17.63 13.00
N CYS A 395 21.94 -16.46 13.38
CA CYS A 395 21.34 -15.18 13.06
C CYS A 395 22.06 -14.51 11.90
N PHE A 396 21.29 -14.07 10.93
CA PHE A 396 21.76 -13.33 9.77
C PHE A 396 21.46 -11.85 9.96
N LEU A 397 22.49 -11.03 9.84
CA LEU A 397 22.45 -9.58 9.93
C LEU A 397 22.61 -8.96 8.54
N GLN A 398 21.90 -7.87 8.30
CA GLN A 398 21.99 -7.11 7.06
C GLN A 398 23.32 -6.34 6.98
N ARG A 399 24.01 -6.44 5.85
CA ARG A 399 25.20 -5.64 5.56
C ARG A 399 24.90 -4.37 4.75
N GLU A 400 23.87 -4.40 3.92
CA GLU A 400 23.48 -3.29 3.04
C GLU A 400 22.16 -2.65 3.52
N PRO A 401 22.18 -1.45 4.13
CA PRO A 401 21.00 -0.82 4.71
C PRO A 401 19.85 -0.61 3.72
N LEU A 402 20.13 -0.42 2.43
CA LEU A 402 19.09 -0.26 1.41
C LEU A 402 18.29 -1.53 1.11
N LEU A 403 18.75 -2.69 1.62
CA LEU A 403 18.06 -3.98 1.48
C LEU A 403 17.15 -4.32 2.65
N PHE A 404 17.11 -3.53 3.72
CA PHE A 404 16.08 -3.71 4.75
C PHE A 404 14.68 -3.66 4.12
N SER A 405 13.88 -4.71 4.33
CA SER A 405 12.61 -4.87 3.65
C SER A 405 11.51 -5.43 4.55
N CYS A 406 10.33 -4.85 4.51
CA CYS A 406 9.12 -5.43 5.07
C CYS A 406 8.63 -6.61 4.24
N ALA A 407 8.74 -6.50 2.91
CA ALA A 407 8.36 -7.55 1.97
C ALA A 407 9.32 -8.75 2.00
N GLY A 408 8.86 -9.87 1.43
CA GLY A 408 9.64 -11.10 1.31
C GLY A 408 9.47 -12.05 2.49
N SER A 409 9.28 -13.32 2.17
CA SER A 409 9.18 -14.42 3.13
C SER A 409 10.10 -15.57 2.74
N SER A 410 10.40 -16.44 3.71
CA SER A 410 11.21 -17.64 3.49
C SER A 410 10.81 -18.71 4.48
N THR A 411 10.71 -19.96 4.02
CA THR A 411 10.50 -21.11 4.91
C THR A 411 11.76 -21.48 5.69
N LYS A 412 12.94 -21.02 5.23
CA LYS A 412 14.23 -21.25 5.89
C LYS A 412 14.47 -20.30 7.06
N TYR A 413 13.85 -19.12 7.02
CA TYR A 413 14.16 -18.01 7.91
C TYR A 413 12.94 -17.54 8.69
N ARG A 414 13.16 -17.22 9.96
CA ARG A 414 12.24 -16.44 10.79
C ARG A 414 12.75 -15.02 10.86
N ARG A 415 12.01 -14.08 10.28
CA ARG A 415 12.45 -12.69 10.14
C ARG A 415 12.20 -11.91 11.43
N LEU A 416 13.16 -11.09 11.85
CA LEU A 416 12.97 -10.17 12.97
C LEU A 416 12.38 -8.87 12.43
N CYS A 417 11.09 -8.65 12.70
CA CYS A 417 10.26 -7.67 12.02
C CYS A 417 9.99 -6.45 12.90
N PRO A 418 10.40 -5.24 12.47
CA PRO A 418 10.05 -4.01 13.15
C PRO A 418 8.62 -3.59 12.77
N CYS A 419 7.76 -3.49 13.77
CA CYS A 419 6.41 -2.97 13.63
C CYS A 419 6.26 -1.65 14.37
N ARG A 420 5.25 -0.87 13.99
CA ARG A 420 4.78 0.30 14.72
C ARG A 420 3.26 0.35 14.76
N ASP A 421 2.74 1.07 15.73
CA ASP A 421 1.33 1.46 15.76
C ASP A 421 1.01 2.50 14.68
N PHE A 422 -0.28 2.77 14.49
CA PHE A 422 -0.77 3.79 13.59
C PHE A 422 -2.03 4.45 14.14
N ARG A 423 -2.30 5.68 13.67
CA ARG A 423 -3.53 6.39 13.99
C ARG A 423 -4.68 5.83 13.17
N LYS A 424 -5.81 5.57 13.83
CA LYS A 424 -7.00 5.03 13.14
C LYS A 424 -7.44 5.99 12.03
N GLY A 425 -7.50 5.48 10.80
CA GLY A 425 -7.82 6.29 9.62
C GLY A 425 -6.66 7.13 9.07
N GLN A 426 -5.43 6.97 9.59
CA GLN A 426 -4.20 7.60 9.09
C GLN A 426 -3.02 6.64 9.27
N VAL A 427 -2.93 5.63 8.41
CA VAL A 427 -1.94 4.53 8.59
C VAL A 427 -0.48 4.97 8.43
N ALA A 428 -0.28 6.07 7.71
CA ALA A 428 1.04 6.70 7.51
C ALA A 428 1.70 7.16 8.81
N LEU A 429 0.92 7.46 9.85
CA LEU A 429 1.42 8.09 11.08
C LEU A 429 1.16 7.20 12.30
N CYS A 430 2.19 6.98 13.11
CA CYS A 430 2.06 6.44 14.47
C CYS A 430 1.36 7.43 15.41
N GLN A 431 0.91 6.96 16.58
CA GLN A 431 0.26 7.82 17.56
C GLN A 431 1.15 8.99 18.05
N SER A 432 2.48 8.81 18.02
CA SER A 432 3.46 9.83 18.42
C SER A 432 4.19 10.48 17.24
N CYS A 433 3.67 10.38 16.02
CA CYS A 433 4.38 10.83 14.81
C CYS A 433 4.15 12.32 14.46
N LEU A 434 3.34 13.03 15.24
CA LEU A 434 3.06 14.47 15.11
C LEU A 434 3.65 15.28 16.27
#